data_AF-W2KNB7-F1
#
_entry.id   AF-W2KNB7-F1
#
_cell.length_a   1.000
_cell.length_b   1.000
_cell.length_c   1.000
_cell.angle_alpha   90.00
_cell.angle_beta   90.00
_cell.angle_gamma   90.00
#
_symmetry.space_group_name_H-M   'P 1'
#
loop_
_entity.id
_entity.type
_entity.pdbx_description
1 polymer ?
#
loop_
_entity_poly.entity_id
_entity_poly.type
_entity_poly.pdbx_seq_one_letter_code
_entity_poly.pdbx_strand_id
1 'polypeptide(L)'
;MAYEPAVDLYLPIRDVLVQNKSQETYWRVLNVLITLSNSQLEPQNVTCDFEVALINAVLEHFPRANLALRRKMVNLRIPEDQIKDALSSGKLDTLTRIPVDEIRKKR
;
A
#
# COMPACT_ATOMS: atom_id res chain seq x y z
N MET A 1 8.83 0.56 4.50
CA MET A 1 9.51 1.62 5.28
C MET A 1 9.47 1.21 6.75
N ALA A 2 10.54 1.42 7.50
CA ALA A 2 10.56 1.28 8.96
C ALA A 2 10.82 2.65 9.58
N TYR A 3 10.18 2.95 10.70
CA TYR A 3 10.47 4.17 11.45
C TYR A 3 11.73 3.96 12.30
N GLU A 4 12.73 4.82 12.16
CA GLU A 4 13.96 4.84 12.95
C GLU A 4 13.91 6.00 13.95
N PRO A 5 13.67 5.72 15.25
CA PRO A 5 13.55 6.76 16.27
C PRO A 5 14.81 7.61 16.44
N ALA A 6 15.99 7.05 16.21
CA ALA A 6 17.24 7.77 16.40
C ALA A 6 17.41 8.95 15.43
N VAL A 7 16.77 8.89 14.26
CA VAL A 7 16.82 9.93 13.24
C VAL A 7 15.48 10.58 12.94
N ASP A 8 14.40 10.20 13.65
CA ASP A 8 13.02 10.68 13.44
C ASP A 8 12.57 10.58 11.98
N LEU A 9 12.92 9.48 11.30
CA LEU A 9 12.65 9.29 9.87
C LEU A 9 12.14 7.88 9.56
N TYR A 10 11.29 7.80 8.54
CA TYR A 10 10.96 6.53 7.90
C TYR A 10 12.02 6.21 6.85
N LEU A 11 12.69 5.07 7.02
CA LEU A 11 13.75 4.60 6.13
C LEU A 11 13.27 3.44 5.25
N PRO A 12 13.74 3.35 3.99
CA PRO A 12 13.52 2.17 3.16
C PRO A 12 14.24 0.98 3.81
N ILE A 13 13.53 -0.15 3.94
CA ILE A 13 14.11 -1.38 4.51
C ILE A 13 14.87 -2.14 3.42
N ARG A 14 14.32 -2.17 2.21
CA ARG A 14 14.87 -2.84 1.03
C ARG A 14 14.48 -2.08 -0.24
N ASP A 15 15.44 -1.91 -1.13
CA ASP A 15 15.22 -1.50 -2.50
C ASP A 15 15.36 -2.73 -3.40
N VAL A 16 14.37 -2.96 -4.26
CA VAL A 16 14.35 -4.12 -5.16
C VAL A 16 14.16 -3.63 -6.58
N LEU A 17 15.16 -3.88 -7.43
CA LEU A 17 15.07 -3.61 -8.86
C LEU A 17 14.51 -4.83 -9.57
N VAL A 18 13.48 -4.62 -10.37
CA VAL A 18 12.80 -5.67 -11.13
C VAL A 18 12.90 -5.39 -12.63
N GLN A 19 13.01 -6.45 -13.43
CA GLN A 19 13.15 -6.35 -14.88
C GLN A 19 11.82 -6.09 -15.60
N ASN A 20 10.70 -6.47 -14.99
CA ASN A 20 9.37 -6.26 -15.55
C ASN A 20 8.35 -6.01 -14.42
N LYS A 21 7.17 -5.51 -14.80
CA LYS A 21 6.07 -5.17 -13.90
C LYS A 21 4.95 -6.22 -13.92
N SER A 22 5.31 -7.50 -14.01
CA SER A 22 4.34 -8.61 -14.01
C SER A 22 3.91 -8.98 -12.59
N GLN A 23 2.71 -9.54 -12.45
CA GLN A 23 2.21 -10.03 -11.15
C GLN A 23 3.13 -11.10 -10.57
N GLU A 24 3.62 -12.04 -11.39
CA GLU A 24 4.55 -13.07 -10.95
C GLU A 24 5.85 -12.47 -10.39
N THR A 25 6.36 -11.42 -11.02
CA THR A 25 7.58 -10.75 -10.56
C THR A 25 7.35 -10.08 -9.21
N TYR A 26 6.25 -9.34 -9.03
CA TYR A 26 5.91 -8.77 -7.73
C TYR A 26 5.65 -9.84 -6.67
N TRP A 27 4.98 -10.93 -7.03
CA TRP A 27 4.73 -12.05 -6.14
C TRP A 27 6.04 -12.66 -5.64
N ARG A 28 7.00 -12.91 -6.53
CA ARG A 28 8.32 -13.45 -6.16
C ARG A 28 9.08 -12.51 -5.23
N VAL A 29 9.05 -11.20 -5.52
CA VAL A 29 9.69 -10.18 -4.67
C VAL A 29 9.10 -10.21 -3.26
N LEU A 30 7.77 -10.19 -3.15
CA LEU A 30 7.09 -10.24 -1.86
C LEU A 30 7.38 -11.55 -1.10
N ASN A 31 7.38 -12.69 -1.79
CA ASN A 31 7.70 -13.98 -1.19
C ASN A 31 9.12 -14.03 -0.61
N VAL A 32 10.10 -13.47 -1.32
CA VAL A 32 11.47 -13.34 -0.80
C VAL A 32 11.51 -12.44 0.44
N LEU A 33 10.81 -11.30 0.43
CA LEU A 33 10.75 -10.40 1.58
C LEU A 33 10.12 -11.06 2.82
N ILE A 34 9.03 -11.80 2.63
CA ILE A 34 8.37 -12.57 3.69
C ILE A 34 9.33 -13.62 4.25
N THR A 35 10.02 -14.35 3.38
CA THR A 35 11.00 -15.38 3.78
C THR A 35 12.15 -14.77 4.59
N LEU A 36 12.71 -13.64 4.13
CA LEU A 36 13.77 -12.91 4.84
C LEU A 36 13.31 -12.35 6.19
N SER A 37 12.01 -12.10 6.35
CA SER A 37 11.42 -11.68 7.63
C SER A 37 11.07 -12.86 8.56
N ASN A 38 11.47 -14.09 8.22
CA ASN A 38 11.04 -15.32 8.91
C ASN A 38 9.51 -15.42 9.03
N SER A 39 8.79 -14.99 7.99
CA SER A 39 7.32 -14.96 7.93
C SER A 39 6.65 -14.13 9.03
N GLN A 40 7.34 -13.12 9.58
CA GLN A 40 6.79 -12.22 10.60
C GLN A 40 6.10 -10.98 10.02
N LEU A 41 6.10 -10.83 8.69
CA LEU A 41 5.50 -9.68 8.02
C LEU A 41 3.97 -9.84 7.96
N GLU A 42 3.26 -9.21 8.91
CA GLU A 42 1.78 -9.13 8.91
C GLU A 42 1.32 -7.67 8.86
N PRO A 43 1.39 -7.01 7.68
CA PRO A 43 0.99 -5.61 7.57
C PRO A 43 -0.53 -5.48 7.64
N GLN A 44 -1.03 -4.62 8.53
CA GLN A 44 -2.44 -4.21 8.51
C GLN A 44 -2.75 -3.33 7.29
N ASN A 45 -1.78 -2.51 6.88
CA ASN A 45 -1.93 -1.49 5.85
C ASN A 45 -0.78 -1.61 4.85
N VAL A 46 -1.07 -1.64 3.56
CA VAL A 46 -0.06 -1.64 2.49
C VAL A 46 -0.30 -0.45 1.55
N THR A 47 0.75 0.34 1.35
CA THR A 47 0.79 1.41 0.35
C THR A 47 1.58 0.92 -0.85
N CYS A 48 0.98 0.90 -2.03
CA CYS A 48 1.65 0.54 -3.28
C CYS A 48 1.17 1.44 -4.43
N ASP A 49 1.90 1.39 -5.54
CA ASP A 49 1.46 2.05 -6.78
C ASP A 49 0.20 1.38 -7.34
N PHE A 50 -0.56 2.14 -8.14
CA PHE A 50 -1.83 1.72 -8.73
C PHE A 50 -1.62 0.79 -9.94
N GLU A 51 -0.91 -0.31 -9.71
CA GLU A 51 -0.63 -1.34 -10.72
C GLU A 51 -1.38 -2.61 -10.34
N VAL A 52 -2.28 -3.07 -11.22
CA VAL A 52 -3.13 -4.26 -10.97
C VAL A 52 -2.28 -5.47 -10.62
N ALA A 53 -1.16 -5.66 -11.32
CA ALA A 53 -0.21 -6.74 -11.05
C ALA A 53 0.36 -6.70 -9.61
N LEU A 54 0.68 -5.51 -9.11
CA LEU A 54 1.22 -5.33 -7.75
C LEU A 54 0.11 -5.47 -6.70
N ILE A 55 -1.07 -4.90 -6.97
CA ILE A 55 -2.25 -5.02 -6.10
C ILE A 55 -2.61 -6.50 -5.90
N ASN A 56 -2.71 -7.27 -6.98
CA ASN A 56 -3.03 -8.69 -6.91
C ASN A 56 -1.98 -9.47 -6.14
N ALA A 57 -0.68 -9.23 -6.42
CA ALA A 57 0.40 -9.90 -5.71
C ALA A 57 0.38 -9.59 -4.19
N VAL A 58 0.06 -8.35 -3.81
CA VAL A 58 -0.08 -7.96 -2.39
C VAL A 58 -1.25 -8.68 -1.74
N LEU A 59 -2.42 -8.71 -2.38
CA LEU A 59 -3.62 -9.34 -1.82
C LEU A 59 -3.52 -10.87 -1.76
N GLU A 60 -2.75 -11.51 -2.64
CA GLU A 60 -2.46 -12.94 -2.54
C GLU A 60 -1.62 -13.29 -1.31
N HIS A 61 -0.61 -12.47 -0.98
CA HIS A 61 0.22 -12.68 0.21
C HIS A 61 -0.45 -12.19 1.50
N PHE A 62 -1.19 -11.08 1.42
CA PHE A 62 -1.81 -10.42 2.56
C PHE A 62 -3.30 -10.15 2.27
N PRO A 63 -4.16 -11.19 2.28
CA PRO A 63 -5.57 -11.06 1.91
C PRO A 63 -6.38 -10.18 2.88
N ARG A 64 -5.85 -9.92 4.07
CA ARG A 64 -6.44 -9.04 5.09
C ARG A 64 -5.79 -7.66 5.15
N ALA A 65 -4.77 -7.41 4.33
CA ALA A 65 -4.12 -6.11 4.31
C ALA A 65 -5.01 -5.11 3.59
N ASN A 66 -5.15 -3.94 4.19
CA ASN A 66 -5.87 -2.85 3.60
C ASN A 66 -4.97 -2.06 2.65
N LEU A 67 -5.42 -1.83 1.43
CA LEU A 67 -4.67 -1.07 0.43
C LEU A 67 -4.96 0.43 0.56
N ALA A 68 -3.94 1.23 0.83
CA ALA A 68 -4.06 2.67 0.97
C ALA A 68 -4.11 3.40 -0.39
N LEU A 69 -5.22 3.21 -1.13
CA LEU A 69 -5.40 3.64 -2.52
C LEU A 69 -5.91 5.09 -2.69
N ARG A 70 -6.60 5.64 -1.69
CA ARG A 70 -7.29 6.96 -1.81
C ARG A 70 -6.38 8.12 -2.13
N ARG A 71 -5.17 8.16 -1.55
CA ARG A 71 -4.25 9.28 -1.78
C ARG A 71 -3.89 9.43 -3.25
N LYS A 72 -3.82 8.31 -3.98
CA LYS A 72 -3.61 8.31 -5.44
C LYS A 72 -4.89 8.71 -6.20
N MET A 73 -6.05 8.22 -5.78
CA MET A 73 -7.34 8.58 -6.41
C MET A 73 -7.64 10.09 -6.29
N VAL A 74 -7.31 10.71 -5.16
CA VAL A 74 -7.38 12.17 -4.96
C VAL A 74 -6.42 12.91 -5.91
N ASN A 75 -5.19 12.42 -6.07
CA ASN A 75 -4.23 13.02 -7.01
C ASN A 75 -4.69 12.91 -8.47
N LEU A 76 -5.42 11.84 -8.83
CA LEU A 76 -6.01 11.65 -10.15
C LEU A 76 -7.29 12.48 -10.37
N ARG A 77 -7.67 13.32 -9.39
CA ARG A 77 -8.89 14.14 -9.40
C ARG A 77 -10.17 13.30 -9.62
N ILE A 78 -10.16 12.05 -9.16
CA ILE A 78 -11.36 11.22 -9.17
C ILE A 78 -12.39 11.88 -8.23
N PRO A 79 -13.66 12.01 -8.64
CA PRO A 79 -14.71 12.59 -7.80
C PRO A 79 -14.85 11.87 -6.45
N GLU A 80 -15.10 12.62 -5.37
CA GLU A 80 -15.14 12.04 -4.01
C GLU A 80 -16.23 10.99 -3.82
N ASP A 81 -17.35 11.10 -4.55
CA ASP A 81 -18.44 10.12 -4.60
C ASP A 81 -17.96 8.79 -5.21
N GLN A 82 -17.20 8.84 -6.31
CA GLN A 82 -16.60 7.65 -6.92
C GLN A 82 -15.49 7.06 -6.07
N ILE A 83 -14.72 7.89 -5.37
CA ILE A 83 -13.72 7.44 -4.40
C ILE A 83 -14.41 6.73 -3.23
N LYS A 84 -15.50 7.29 -2.68
CA LYS A 84 -16.27 6.66 -1.60
C LYS A 84 -16.90 5.35 -2.02
N ASP A 85 -17.45 5.29 -3.23
CA ASP A 85 -18.03 4.07 -3.77
C ASP A 85 -16.95 3.01 -4.01
N ALA A 86 -15.86 3.36 -4.67
CA ALA A 86 -14.72 2.47 -4.90
C ALA A 86 -14.14 1.96 -3.57
N LEU A 87 -14.03 2.83 -2.57
CA LEU A 87 -13.53 2.48 -1.24
C LEU A 87 -14.59 1.86 -0.33
N SER A 88 -15.78 1.50 -0.81
CA SER A 88 -16.79 0.88 0.04
C SER A 88 -16.44 -0.59 0.35
N SER A 89 -16.91 -1.07 1.50
CA SER A 89 -16.70 -2.44 1.98
C SER A 89 -17.09 -3.45 0.91
N GLY A 90 -16.15 -4.33 0.51
CA GLY A 90 -16.35 -5.33 -0.54
C GLY A 90 -16.02 -4.88 -1.97
N LYS A 91 -15.53 -3.65 -2.17
CA LYS A 91 -14.93 -3.19 -3.44
C LYS A 91 -13.40 -3.07 -3.29
N LEU A 92 -12.84 -1.87 -3.23
CA LEU A 92 -11.42 -1.63 -2.91
C LEU A 92 -11.34 -1.27 -1.43
N ASP A 93 -11.02 -2.22 -0.57
CA ASP A 93 -11.24 -2.09 0.87
C ASP A 93 -10.68 -0.79 1.50
N THR A 94 -11.47 -0.21 2.40
CA THR A 94 -11.41 1.19 2.83
C THR A 94 -10.23 1.44 3.79
N LEU A 95 -9.22 2.23 3.38
CA LEU A 95 -8.23 2.70 4.35
C LEU A 95 -7.83 4.15 4.30
N THR A 96 -8.81 5.02 4.19
CA THR A 96 -8.54 6.46 4.39
C THR A 96 -9.80 7.17 4.83
N ARG A 97 -10.28 6.82 6.02
CA ARG A 97 -10.80 7.84 6.91
C ARG A 97 -9.63 8.39 7.71
N ILE A 98 -8.91 9.34 7.12
CA ILE A 98 -8.22 10.37 7.89
C ILE A 98 -9.30 11.44 8.06
N PRO A 99 -9.79 11.72 9.29
CA PRO A 99 -10.69 12.85 9.54
C PRO A 99 -10.12 14.11 8.88
N VAL A 100 -10.97 14.95 8.29
CA VAL A 100 -10.52 16.18 7.60
C VAL A 100 -9.65 17.03 8.53
N ASP A 101 -9.92 16.94 9.83
CA ASP A 101 -9.24 17.64 10.92
C ASP A 101 -7.79 17.18 11.14
N GLU A 102 -7.44 15.97 10.69
CA GLU A 102 -6.08 15.38 10.77
C GLU A 102 -5.26 15.60 9.49
N ILE A 103 -5.85 16.17 8.44
CA ILE A 103 -5.13 16.55 7.22
C ILE A 103 -4.37 17.85 7.50
N ARG A 104 -3.11 17.75 7.94
CA ARG A 104 -2.21 18.90 8.04
C ARG A 104 -2.23 19.68 6.72
N LYS A 105 -2.68 20.95 6.78
CA LYS A 105 -2.60 21.87 5.63
C LYS A 105 -1.14 21.99 5.20
N LYS A 106 -0.88 21.69 3.92
CA LYS A 106 0.42 21.90 3.29
C LYS A 106 0.85 23.35 3.51
N ARG A 107 1.98 23.55 4.19
CA ARG A 107 2.76 24.79 4.11
C ARG A 107 3.47 24.84 2.76
#